data_AF-A0A9W9HNE5-F1
#
_entry.id   AF-A0A9W9HNE5-F1
#
_cell.length_a   1.000
_cell.length_b   1.000
_cell.length_c   1.000
_cell.angle_alpha   90.00
_cell.angle_beta   90.00
_cell.angle_gamma   90.00
#
_symmetry.space_group_name_H-M   'P 1'
#
loop_
_entity.id
_entity.type
_entity.pdbx_description
1 polymer ?
#
loop_
_entity_poly.entity_id
_entity_poly.type
_entity_poly.pdbx_seq_one_letter_code
_entity_poly.pdbx_strand_id
1 'polypeptide(L)'
;MPTTHVLATMMLSVAVARMIHVPTVGANTNFHFTTDVIAGAWAWESGTIGGVNLHDNGLLTWNAQSDKVQSVCIAYKNNGGYFCYERPGQAACVIDTSPENIDDMWGFP
;
A
#
# COMPACT_ATOMS: atom_id res chain seq x y z
N MET A 1 5.25 -42.49 18.44
CA MET A 1 4.17 -41.50 18.23
C MET A 1 4.80 -40.31 17.51
N PRO A 2 4.48 -40.01 16.23
CA PRO A 2 5.02 -38.82 15.59
C PRO A 2 4.05 -37.65 15.78
N THR A 3 4.57 -36.55 16.31
CA THR A 3 3.86 -35.30 16.55
C THR A 3 3.75 -34.54 15.22
N THR A 4 2.59 -34.63 14.57
CA THR A 4 2.30 -33.87 13.35
C THR A 4 2.33 -32.37 13.66
N HIS A 5 3.36 -31.68 13.17
CA HIS A 5 3.39 -30.22 13.16
C HIS A 5 2.46 -29.76 12.03
N VAL A 6 1.27 -29.30 12.41
CA VAL A 6 0.36 -28.62 11.48
C VAL A 6 1.00 -27.28 11.18
N LEU A 7 1.72 -27.22 10.06
CA LEU A 7 2.18 -25.95 9.49
C LEU A 7 0.90 -25.23 9.02
N ALA A 8 0.42 -24.29 9.82
CA ALA A 8 -0.62 -23.38 9.39
C ALA A 8 -0.02 -22.47 8.31
N THR A 9 -0.12 -22.88 7.05
CA THR A 9 0.11 -21.99 5.92
C THR A 9 -0.99 -20.94 5.99
N MET A 10 -0.69 -19.82 6.64
CA MET A 10 -1.51 -18.61 6.63
C MET A 10 -1.55 -18.18 5.16
N MET A 11 -2.60 -18.59 4.44
CA MET A 11 -2.87 -18.07 3.11
C MET A 11 -3.18 -16.59 3.31
N LEU A 12 -2.17 -15.74 3.10
CA LEU A 12 -2.38 -14.31 2.94
C LEU A 12 -3.28 -14.19 1.69
N SER A 13 -4.58 -14.07 1.93
CA SER A 13 -5.53 -13.83 0.85
C SER A 13 -5.24 -12.43 0.36
N VAL A 14 -4.62 -12.33 -0.81
CA VAL A 14 -4.31 -11.06 -1.44
C VAL A 14 -5.54 -10.67 -2.25
N ALA A 15 -6.21 -9.59 -1.84
CA ALA A 15 -7.33 -9.04 -2.59
C ALA A 15 -6.84 -8.11 -3.71
N VAL A 16 -7.65 -7.89 -4.74
CA VAL A 16 -7.42 -6.79 -5.69
C VAL A 16 -7.87 -5.48 -5.02
N ALA A 17 -7.07 -4.43 -5.17
CA ALA A 17 -7.37 -3.14 -4.57
C ALA A 17 -8.68 -2.56 -5.16
N ARG A 18 -9.58 -2.09 -4.29
CA ARG A 18 -10.78 -1.37 -4.73
C ARG A 18 -10.44 0.08 -5.02
N MET A 19 -10.59 0.49 -6.27
CA MET A 19 -10.47 1.89 -6.65
C MET A 19 -11.63 2.72 -6.11
N ILE A 20 -11.31 3.91 -5.63
CA ILE A 20 -12.25 4.90 -5.09
C ILE A 20 -12.01 6.27 -5.71
N HIS A 21 -12.97 7.17 -5.51
CA HIS A 21 -12.75 8.59 -5.81
C HIS A 21 -11.75 9.18 -4.82
N VAL A 22 -11.12 10.27 -5.24
CA VAL A 22 -10.20 11.05 -4.44
C VAL A 22 -10.90 11.52 -3.17
N PRO A 23 -10.35 11.22 -1.98
CA PRO A 23 -10.91 11.74 -0.74
C PRO A 23 -10.93 13.28 -0.75
N THR A 24 -12.01 13.87 -0.25
CA THR A 24 -12.17 15.33 -0.17
C THR A 24 -11.51 15.94 1.08
N VAL A 25 -10.93 15.09 1.92
CA VAL A 25 -10.22 15.47 3.15
C VAL A 25 -8.73 15.67 2.86
N GLY A 26 -8.04 16.40 3.74
CA GLY A 26 -6.59 16.50 3.66
C GLY A 26 -5.92 15.14 3.86
N ALA A 27 -4.81 14.91 3.16
CA ALA A 27 -3.99 13.73 3.38
C ALA A 27 -3.43 13.75 4.81
N ASN A 28 -3.52 12.61 5.50
CA ASN A 28 -2.88 12.40 6.80
C ASN A 28 -1.36 12.37 6.66
N THR A 29 -0.85 11.98 5.48
CA THR A 29 0.57 11.89 5.20
C THR A 29 0.82 11.93 3.69
N ASN A 30 1.97 12.48 3.32
CA ASN A 30 2.48 12.50 1.96
C ASN A 30 3.69 11.58 1.89
N PHE A 31 3.74 10.74 0.87
CA PHE A 31 4.77 9.74 0.68
C PHE A 31 5.51 10.02 -0.63
N HIS A 32 6.75 10.51 -0.51
CA HIS A 32 7.62 10.72 -1.66
C HIS A 32 8.52 9.50 -1.81
N PHE A 33 8.47 8.85 -2.98
CA PHE A 33 9.38 7.75 -3.28
C PHE A 33 10.74 8.33 -3.64
N THR A 34 11.68 8.26 -2.70
CA THR A 34 13.05 8.65 -2.95
C THR A 34 13.73 7.51 -3.72
N THR A 35 14.07 7.77 -4.99
CA THR A 35 14.80 6.91 -5.94
C THR A 35 13.95 6.03 -6.87
N ASP A 36 14.48 5.78 -8.07
CA ASP A 36 13.96 4.88 -9.11
C ASP A 36 13.85 3.40 -8.68
N VAL A 37 13.88 3.11 -7.38
CA VAL A 37 13.76 1.78 -6.79
C VAL A 37 12.49 1.76 -5.95
N ILE A 38 11.44 1.22 -6.56
CA ILE A 38 10.12 1.08 -5.93
C ILE A 38 10.03 -0.22 -5.11
N ALA A 39 11.03 -1.09 -5.24
CA ALA A 39 11.11 -2.35 -4.51
C ALA A 39 11.24 -2.15 -2.99
N GLY A 40 10.13 -2.34 -2.27
CA GLY A 40 10.10 -2.40 -0.80
C GLY A 40 10.12 -1.02 -0.12
N ALA A 41 9.71 0.02 -0.84
CA ALA A 41 9.66 1.36 -0.29
C ALA A 41 8.52 1.50 0.72
N TRP A 42 8.88 1.90 1.94
CA TRP A 42 7.91 2.26 2.96
C TRP A 42 7.45 3.70 2.78
N ALA A 43 6.14 3.83 2.70
CA ALA A 43 5.40 5.06 2.84
C ALA A 43 5.16 5.30 4.34
N TRP A 44 5.92 6.21 4.94
CA TRP A 44 5.90 6.47 6.39
C TRP A 44 4.80 7.47 6.78
N GLU A 45 4.04 7.19 7.84
CA GLU A 45 3.06 8.13 8.42
C GLU A 45 3.72 9.16 9.34
N SER A 46 4.85 8.79 9.92
CA SER A 46 5.72 9.66 10.71
C SER A 46 7.14 9.08 10.72
N GLY A 47 8.10 9.76 11.33
CA GLY A 47 9.50 9.31 11.38
C GLY A 47 9.73 7.91 11.98
N THR A 48 8.74 7.31 12.65
CA THR A 48 8.86 5.96 13.26
C THR A 48 7.70 5.02 12.94
N ILE A 49 6.65 5.47 12.27
CA ILE A 49 5.46 4.66 11.99
C ILE A 49 5.35 4.45 10.49
N GLY A 50 5.58 3.21 10.04
CA GLY A 50 5.30 2.82 8.67
C GLY A 50 3.79 2.83 8.42
N GLY A 51 3.33 3.41 7.33
CA GLY A 51 1.91 3.40 6.95
C GLY A 51 1.61 2.29 5.98
N VAL A 52 2.18 2.39 4.78
CA VAL A 52 1.95 1.45 3.68
C VAL A 52 3.29 1.11 3.05
N ASN A 53 3.50 -0.13 2.66
CA ASN A 53 4.67 -0.56 1.90
C ASN A 53 4.20 -0.96 0.51
N LEU A 54 4.85 -0.40 -0.51
CA LEU A 54 4.68 -0.79 -1.89
C LEU A 54 5.85 -1.68 -2.31
N HIS A 55 5.51 -2.88 -2.77
CA HIS A 55 6.46 -3.85 -3.28
C HIS A 55 6.63 -3.67 -4.80
N ASP A 56 7.74 -4.17 -5.33
CA ASP A 56 8.09 -4.11 -6.77
C ASP A 56 7.08 -4.82 -7.68
N ASN A 57 6.33 -5.78 -7.13
CA ASN A 57 5.29 -6.51 -7.83
C ASN A 57 3.90 -5.86 -7.75
N GLY A 58 3.80 -4.63 -7.23
CA GLY A 58 2.53 -3.92 -7.08
C GLY A 58 1.68 -4.41 -5.90
N LEU A 59 2.23 -5.24 -5.02
CA LEU A 59 1.61 -5.51 -3.74
C LEU A 59 1.73 -4.27 -2.86
N LEU A 60 0.60 -3.75 -2.39
CA LEU A 60 0.56 -2.83 -1.27
C LEU A 60 0.29 -3.64 0.01
N THR A 61 1.01 -3.32 1.08
CA THR A 61 0.78 -3.88 2.41
C THR A 61 0.67 -2.76 3.43
N TRP A 62 -0.41 -2.75 4.19
CA TRP A 62 -0.69 -1.74 5.22
C TRP A 62 -0.10 -2.19 6.53
N ASN A 63 0.48 -1.26 7.28
CA ASN A 63 0.94 -1.57 8.62
C ASN A 63 -0.26 -1.92 9.50
N ALA A 64 -0.26 -3.14 10.03
CA ALA A 64 -1.32 -3.64 10.92
C ALA A 64 -1.42 -2.84 12.23
N GLN A 65 -0.35 -2.16 12.63
CA GLN A 65 -0.31 -1.34 13.86
C GLN A 65 -0.86 0.08 13.66
N SER A 66 -1.17 0.49 12.42
CA SER A 66 -1.81 1.76 12.13
C SER A 66 -3.21 1.54 11.56
N ASP A 67 -4.15 2.38 11.97
CA ASP A 67 -5.50 2.53 11.44
C ASP A 67 -5.74 3.95 10.87
N LYS A 68 -4.68 4.75 10.73
CA LYS A 68 -4.80 6.15 10.31
C LYS A 68 -4.90 6.34 8.80
N VAL A 69 -4.43 5.38 8.03
CA VAL A 69 -4.52 5.39 6.57
C VAL A 69 -5.52 4.33 6.14
N GLN A 70 -6.70 4.77 5.72
CA GLN A 70 -7.76 3.93 5.17
C GLN A 70 -7.83 4.01 3.65
N SER A 71 -7.15 4.97 3.03
CA SER A 71 -7.00 4.98 1.57
C SER A 71 -5.68 5.59 1.15
N VAL A 72 -5.21 5.20 -0.04
CA VAL A 72 -3.99 5.73 -0.66
C VAL A 72 -4.28 6.19 -2.07
N CYS A 73 -3.85 7.40 -2.43
CA CYS A 73 -3.84 7.86 -3.81
C CYS A 73 -2.43 7.83 -4.34
N ILE A 74 -2.23 7.25 -5.52
CA ILE A 74 -0.94 7.05 -6.16
C ILE A 74 -0.90 7.91 -7.41
N ALA A 75 0.06 8.83 -7.51
CA ALA A 75 0.37 9.57 -8.71
C ALA A 75 1.42 8.85 -9.56
N TYR A 76 1.24 8.95 -10.88
CA TYR A 76 2.12 8.34 -11.86
C TYR A 76 2.93 9.39 -12.59
N LYS A 77 4.19 9.05 -12.89
CA LYS A 77 5.13 9.84 -13.68
C LYS A 77 4.51 10.20 -15.04
N ASN A 78 5.05 11.24 -15.68
CA ASN A 78 4.68 11.68 -17.03
C ASN A 78 3.18 12.02 -17.22
N ASN A 79 2.54 12.62 -16.21
CA ASN A 79 1.10 12.95 -16.22
C ASN A 79 0.18 11.73 -16.39
N GLY A 80 0.58 10.55 -15.90
CA GLY A 80 -0.26 9.34 -15.92
C GLY A 80 -1.53 9.44 -15.06
N GLY A 81 -1.74 10.57 -14.39
CA GLY A 81 -2.85 10.81 -13.48
C GLY A 81 -2.58 10.23 -12.10
N TYR A 82 -3.64 10.03 -11.34
CA TYR A 82 -3.57 9.38 -10.05
C TYR A 82 -4.80 8.52 -9.79
N PHE A 83 -4.59 7.41 -9.09
CA PHE A 83 -5.64 6.46 -8.72
C PHE A 83 -5.65 6.27 -7.22
N CYS A 84 -6.85 6.24 -6.63
CA CYS A 84 -7.03 6.08 -5.19
C CYS A 84 -7.59 4.71 -4.87
N TYR A 85 -7.08 4.09 -3.81
CA TYR A 85 -7.37 2.74 -3.39
C TYR A 85 -7.76 2.72 -1.91
N GLU A 86 -8.84 2.02 -1.60
CA GLU A 86 -9.27 1.79 -0.21
C GLU A 86 -8.45 0.67 0.44
N ARG A 87 -8.17 0.81 1.73
CA ARG A 87 -7.53 -0.21 2.55
C ARG A 87 -8.44 -1.45 2.56
N PRO A 88 -7.94 -2.61 2.12
CA PRO A 88 -8.71 -3.83 2.19
C PRO A 88 -8.81 -4.32 3.64
N GLY A 89 -9.88 -5.04 3.98
CA GLY A 89 -10.02 -5.67 5.30
C GLY A 89 -8.88 -6.65 5.64
N GLN A 90 -8.13 -7.13 4.64
CA GLN A 90 -7.00 -8.06 4.81
C GLN A 90 -5.63 -7.37 4.91
N ALA A 91 -5.59 -6.02 4.98
CA ALA A 91 -4.37 -5.21 5.11
C ALA A 91 -3.29 -5.42 4.02
N ALA A 92 -3.64 -6.06 2.90
CA ALA A 92 -2.81 -6.18 1.71
C ALA A 92 -3.68 -6.31 0.46
N CYS A 93 -3.26 -5.69 -0.64
CA CYS A 93 -3.88 -5.86 -1.94
C CYS A 93 -2.91 -5.55 -3.08
N VAL A 94 -3.20 -6.07 -4.26
CA VAL A 94 -2.43 -5.78 -5.48
C VAL A 94 -3.10 -4.63 -6.22
N ILE A 95 -2.29 -3.66 -6.66
CA ILE A 95 -2.71 -2.62 -7.61
C ILE A 95 -2.41 -3.09 -9.04
N ASP A 96 -3.34 -2.81 -9.95
CA ASP A 96 -3.22 -3.18 -11.36
C ASP A 96 -2.44 -2.11 -12.13
N THR A 97 -1.23 -1.80 -11.66
CA THR A 97 -0.39 -0.77 -12.27
C THR A 97 1.08 -1.14 -12.17
N SER A 98 1.85 -0.67 -13.16
CA SER A 98 3.32 -0.69 -13.21
C SER A 98 3.90 0.11 -12.05
N PRO A 99 4.43 -0.54 -10.99
CA PRO A 99 4.95 0.17 -9.84
C PRO A 99 6.07 1.11 -10.23
N GLU A 100 6.93 0.74 -11.20
CA GLU A 100 8.05 1.52 -11.75
C GLU A 100 7.67 2.94 -12.22
N ASN A 101 6.40 3.17 -12.54
CA ASN A 101 5.89 4.44 -13.04
C ASN A 101 5.28 5.33 -11.93
N ILE A 102 5.34 4.92 -10.67
CA ILE A 102 4.81 5.70 -9.56
C ILE A 102 5.78 6.84 -9.23
N ASP A 103 5.21 8.03 -9.04
CA ASP A 103 5.94 9.27 -8.71
C ASP A 103 5.76 9.57 -7.21
N ASP A 104 4.51 9.68 -6.77
CA ASP A 104 4.13 10.05 -5.41
C ASP A 104 2.96 9.22 -4.91
N MET A 105 2.77 9.15 -3.59
CA MET A 105 1.58 8.60 -2.97
C MET A 105 1.12 9.46 -1.79
N TRP A 106 -0.18 9.46 -1.51
CA TRP A 106 -0.79 10.19 -0.39
C TRP A 106 -1.71 9.27 0.40
N GLY A 107 -1.60 9.32 1.73
CA GLY A 107 -2.43 8.52 2.64
C GLY A 107 -3.53 9.36 3.24
N PHE A 108 -4.75 8.85 3.23
CA PHE A 108 -5.95 9.52 3.75
C PHE A 108 -6.62 8.65 4.82
N PRO A 109 -7.32 9.27 5.79
CA PRO A 109 -8.13 8.56 6.78
C PRO A 109 -9.31 7.83 6.17
#